data_AF-A0ABD2W9Y6-F1
#
_entry.id   AF-A0ABD2W9Y6-F1
#
_cell.length_a   1.000
_cell.length_b   1.000
_cell.length_c   1.000
_cell.angle_alpha   90.00
_cell.angle_beta   90.00
_cell.angle_gamma   90.00
#
_symmetry.space_group_name_H-M   'P 1'
#
loop_
_entity.id
_entity.type
_entity.pdbx_description
1 polymer ?
#
loop_
_entity_poly.entity_id
_entity_poly.type
_entity_poly.pdbx_seq_one_letter_code
_entity_poly.pdbx_strand_id
1 'polypeptide(L)'
;MVSGRRILDTWTKFQDKFRTTYVRQDTTVCRWKRMSERIQRKDKPIQQYFHNEVKLCADFRLSTEEMKEQVLVSLRSRNLFNAMSARTHADVDTLSPIKIFYKFLGKILKRS
;
A
#
# COMPACT_ATOMS: atom_id res chain seq x y z
N MET A 1 -19.23 18.11 47.17
CA MET A 1 -18.00 17.37 46.80
C MET A 1 -18.27 16.66 45.48
N VAL A 2 -17.64 17.09 44.39
CA VAL A 2 -17.87 16.52 43.05
C VAL A 2 -17.17 15.15 43.02
N SER A 3 -17.96 14.09 42.89
CA SER A 3 -17.52 12.70 42.80
C SER A 3 -16.75 12.47 41.50
N GLY A 4 -15.46 12.82 41.51
CA GLY A 4 -14.55 12.54 40.41
C GLY A 4 -13.94 11.15 40.59
N ARG A 5 -14.47 10.14 39.88
CA ARG A 5 -13.77 8.92 39.38
C ARG A 5 -14.77 7.80 39.05
N ARG A 6 -15.47 7.90 37.92
CA ARG A 6 -16.04 6.72 37.20
C ARG A 6 -16.02 6.96 35.68
N ILE A 7 -14.92 7.53 35.17
CA ILE A 7 -14.82 7.92 33.75
C ILE A 7 -14.50 6.72 32.84
N LEU A 8 -14.08 5.59 33.43
CA LEU A 8 -13.63 4.36 32.76
C LEU A 8 -14.17 3.13 33.51
N ASP A 9 -15.49 3.03 33.64
CA ASP A 9 -16.18 1.95 34.36
C ASP A 9 -16.37 0.67 33.53
N THR A 10 -16.09 0.72 32.22
CA THR A 10 -16.13 -0.46 31.35
C THR A 10 -14.87 -0.56 30.49
N TRP A 11 -14.50 -1.80 30.16
CA TRP A 11 -13.38 -2.07 29.25
C TRP A 11 -13.58 -1.39 27.89
N THR A 12 -14.81 -1.38 27.36
CA THR A 12 -15.15 -0.70 26.11
C THR A 12 -14.87 0.81 26.19
N LYS A 13 -15.30 1.48 27.28
CA LYS A 13 -15.03 2.91 27.47
C LYS A 13 -13.54 3.18 27.60
N PHE A 14 -12.77 2.29 28.24
CA PHE A 14 -11.31 2.36 28.24
C PHE A 14 -10.73 2.25 26.84
N GLN A 15 -11.13 1.26 26.04
CA GLN A 15 -10.63 1.08 24.67
C GLN A 15 -10.95 2.30 23.79
N ASP A 16 -12.17 2.84 23.88
CA ASP A 16 -12.57 4.02 23.11
C ASP A 16 -11.77 5.26 23.51
N LYS A 17 -11.62 5.51 24.83
CA LYS A 17 -10.83 6.64 25.34
C LYS A 17 -9.36 6.49 25.00
N PHE A 18 -8.82 5.29 25.11
CA PHE A 18 -7.44 4.98 24.77
C PHE A 18 -7.18 5.21 23.27
N ARG A 19 -8.09 4.72 22.40
CA ARG A 19 -7.99 4.94 20.95
C ARG A 19 -8.09 6.42 20.60
N THR A 20 -9.05 7.14 21.14
CA THR A 20 -9.21 8.59 20.86
C THR A 20 -8.06 9.44 21.41
N THR A 21 -7.45 9.04 22.54
CA THR A 21 -6.37 9.82 23.18
C THR A 21 -4.98 9.50 22.61
N TYR A 22 -4.69 8.23 22.33
CA TYR A 22 -3.33 7.78 22.01
C TYR A 22 -3.16 7.24 20.59
N VAL A 23 -4.24 6.75 19.96
CA VAL A 23 -4.17 6.30 18.57
C VAL A 23 -4.52 7.49 17.67
N ARG A 24 -3.49 8.19 17.18
CA ARG A 24 -3.68 9.19 16.13
C ARG A 24 -4.37 8.53 14.94
N GLN A 25 -5.64 8.85 14.74
CA GLN A 25 -6.34 8.49 13.53
C GLN A 25 -5.84 9.39 12.41
N ASP A 26 -5.03 8.85 11.52
CA ASP A 26 -4.70 9.56 10.29
C ASP A 26 -5.98 9.74 9.49
N THR A 27 -6.33 10.99 9.20
CA THR A 27 -7.45 11.29 8.32
C THR A 27 -7.23 10.64 6.96
N THR A 28 -8.31 10.37 6.23
CA THR A 28 -8.23 9.87 4.84
C THR A 28 -7.35 10.77 3.98
N VAL A 29 -7.39 12.09 4.19
CA VAL A 29 -6.52 13.07 3.51
C VAL A 29 -5.04 12.85 3.85
N CYS A 30 -4.70 12.69 5.14
CA CYS A 30 -3.32 12.43 5.56
C CYS A 30 -2.80 11.09 5.01
N ARG A 31 -3.63 10.05 5.02
CA ARG A 31 -3.27 8.74 4.45
C ARG A 31 -3.07 8.84 2.93
N TRP A 32 -3.91 9.59 2.23
CA TRP A 32 -3.82 9.77 0.77
C TRP A 32 -2.56 10.54 0.40
N LYS A 33 -2.28 11.63 1.10
CA LYS A 33 -1.06 12.43 0.92
C LYS A 33 0.19 11.56 1.12
N ARG A 34 0.23 10.74 2.17
CA ARG A 34 1.32 9.79 2.38
C ARG A 34 1.42 8.73 1.29
N MET A 35 0.34 8.40 0.60
CA MET A 35 0.36 7.47 -0.53
C MET A 35 0.93 8.12 -1.78
N SER A 36 0.45 9.32 -2.13
CA SER A 36 0.91 10.06 -3.31
C SER A 36 2.37 10.50 -3.23
N GLU A 37 2.91 10.75 -2.03
CA GLU A 37 4.28 11.23 -1.85
C GLU A 37 5.33 10.10 -1.81
N ARG A 38 4.90 8.83 -1.83
CA ARG A 38 5.85 7.70 -1.77
C ARG A 38 6.56 7.51 -3.09
N ILE A 39 7.86 7.22 -2.99
CA ILE A 39 8.71 6.79 -4.10
C ILE A 39 9.52 5.59 -3.62
N GLN A 40 9.65 4.57 -4.47
CA GLN A 40 10.49 3.41 -4.20
C GLN A 40 11.94 3.87 -3.93
N ARG A 41 12.40 3.67 -2.69
CA ARG A 41 13.79 3.97 -2.28
C ARG A 41 14.76 2.98 -2.92
N LYS A 42 16.03 3.40 -3.10
CA LYS A 42 17.09 2.58 -3.74
C LYS A 42 17.37 1.28 -2.99
N ASP A 43 17.30 1.34 -1.67
CA ASP A 43 17.62 0.29 -0.72
C ASP A 43 16.45 -0.68 -0.47
N LYS A 44 15.23 -0.33 -0.89
CA LYS A 44 14.06 -1.18 -0.68
C LYS A 44 13.90 -2.21 -1.79
N PRO A 45 13.86 -3.52 -1.46
CA PRO A 45 13.52 -4.55 -2.42
C PRO A 45 12.15 -4.29 -3.05
N ILE A 46 12.05 -4.55 -4.35
CA ILE A 46 10.82 -4.32 -5.13
C ILE A 46 9.60 -5.05 -4.55
N GLN A 47 9.81 -6.26 -4.02
CA GLN A 47 8.75 -7.07 -3.41
C GLN A 47 8.17 -6.39 -2.18
N GLN A 48 9.05 -5.97 -1.28
CA GLN A 48 8.66 -5.31 -0.04
C GLN A 48 7.97 -3.97 -0.33
N TYR A 49 8.46 -3.22 -1.32
CA TYR A 49 7.79 -2.02 -1.80
C TYR A 49 6.38 -2.32 -2.32
N PHE A 50 6.22 -3.31 -3.21
CA PHE A 50 4.93 -3.69 -3.79
C PHE A 50 3.91 -4.11 -2.74
N HIS A 51 4.28 -4.98 -1.80
CA HIS A 51 3.37 -5.43 -0.74
C HIS A 51 2.90 -4.27 0.14
N ASN A 52 3.77 -3.30 0.42
CA ASN A 52 3.40 -2.12 1.18
C ASN A 52 2.42 -1.23 0.41
N GLU A 53 2.66 -1.00 -0.89
CA GLU A 53 1.75 -0.17 -1.72
C GLU A 53 0.38 -0.82 -1.89
N VAL A 54 0.34 -2.13 -2.20
CA VAL A 54 -0.93 -2.87 -2.32
C VAL A 54 -1.72 -2.85 -1.02
N LYS A 55 -1.06 -3.05 0.13
CA LYS A 55 -1.72 -3.00 1.43
C LYS A 55 -2.37 -1.64 1.68
N LEU A 56 -1.69 -0.56 1.31
CA LEU A 56 -2.21 0.80 1.48
C LEU A 56 -3.34 1.09 0.51
N CYS A 57 -3.24 0.63 -0.74
CA CYS A 57 -4.34 0.73 -1.70
C CYS A 57 -5.59 -0.04 -1.24
N ALA A 58 -5.42 -1.18 -0.57
CA ALA A 58 -6.51 -1.93 0.04
C ALA A 58 -7.22 -1.15 1.16
N ASP A 59 -6.48 -0.37 1.97
CA ASP A 59 -7.05 0.51 2.99
C ASP A 59 -7.94 1.63 2.40
N PHE A 60 -7.77 1.94 1.10
CA PHE A 60 -8.58 2.88 0.32
C PHE A 60 -9.63 2.21 -0.57
N ARG A 61 -9.69 0.87 -0.60
CA ARG A 61 -10.59 0.08 -1.48
C ARG A 61 -10.42 0.42 -2.97
N LEU A 62 -9.19 0.71 -3.39
CA LEU A 62 -8.89 0.96 -4.80
C LEU A 62 -9.13 -0.30 -5.64
N SER A 63 -9.60 -0.12 -6.87
CA SER A 63 -9.65 -1.17 -7.89
C SER A 63 -8.25 -1.63 -8.29
N THR A 64 -8.12 -2.82 -8.85
CA THR A 64 -6.83 -3.35 -9.34
C THR A 64 -6.14 -2.39 -10.32
N GLU A 65 -6.92 -1.67 -11.13
CA GLU A 65 -6.42 -0.67 -12.08
C GLU A 65 -5.83 0.55 -11.35
N GLU A 66 -6.56 1.11 -10.38
CA GLU A 66 -6.05 2.21 -9.54
C GLU A 66 -4.83 1.78 -8.70
N MET A 67 -4.82 0.54 -8.19
CA MET A 67 -3.63 -0.01 -7.49
C MET A 67 -2.42 -0.08 -8.43
N LYS A 68 -2.62 -0.52 -9.67
CA LYS A 68 -1.56 -0.57 -10.69
C LYS A 68 -1.02 0.83 -10.94
N GLU A 69 -1.87 1.84 -11.09
CA GLU A 69 -1.43 3.22 -11.29
C GLU A 69 -0.61 3.74 -10.10
N GLN A 70 -1.08 3.52 -8.86
CA GLN A 70 -0.35 3.93 -7.66
C GLN A 70 1.03 3.27 -7.56
N VAL A 71 1.11 1.97 -7.86
CA VAL A 71 2.38 1.23 -7.91
C VAL A 71 3.28 1.76 -9.02
N LEU A 72 2.74 2.09 -10.20
CA LEU A 72 3.53 2.60 -11.33
C LEU A 72 4.09 3.99 -11.08
N VAL A 73 3.29 4.91 -10.55
CA VAL A 73 3.68 6.32 -10.29
C VAL A 73 4.83 6.40 -9.30
N SER A 74 4.82 5.53 -8.29
CA SER A 74 5.84 5.53 -7.23
C SER A 74 7.04 4.62 -7.54
N LEU A 75 7.05 3.96 -8.70
CA LEU A 75 8.09 3.01 -9.09
C LEU A 75 9.35 3.70 -9.61
N ARG A 76 10.51 3.27 -9.10
CA ARG A 76 11.80 3.82 -9.53
C ARG A 76 12.32 3.20 -10.84
N SER A 77 12.11 1.90 -11.03
CA SER A 77 12.67 1.17 -12.18
C SER A 77 11.88 1.43 -13.46
N ARG A 78 12.48 2.13 -14.42
CA ARG A 78 11.84 2.42 -15.71
C ARG A 78 11.56 1.17 -16.54
N ASN A 79 12.45 0.18 -16.48
CA ASN A 79 12.27 -1.10 -17.17
C ASN A 79 11.06 -1.87 -16.61
N LEU A 80 10.92 -1.89 -15.30
CA LEU A 80 9.79 -2.54 -14.64
C LEU A 80 8.50 -1.73 -14.87
N PHE A 81 8.57 -0.40 -14.85
CA PHE A 81 7.45 0.46 -15.22
C PHE A 81 6.93 0.09 -16.61
N ASN A 82 7.80 0.07 -17.62
CA ASN A 82 7.40 -0.28 -18.99
C ASN A 82 6.80 -1.69 -19.08
N ALA A 83 7.39 -2.68 -18.38
CA ALA A 83 6.92 -4.06 -18.37
C ALA A 83 5.55 -4.23 -17.71
N MET A 84 5.26 -3.47 -16.65
CA MET A 84 3.99 -3.49 -15.92
C MET A 84 2.91 -2.65 -16.62
N SER A 85 3.26 -1.47 -17.17
CA SER A 85 2.33 -0.59 -17.88
C SER A 85 1.68 -1.29 -19.08
N ALA A 86 2.46 -2.04 -19.86
CA ALA A 86 2.01 -2.72 -21.07
C ALA A 86 1.07 -3.92 -20.86
N ARG A 87 0.71 -4.27 -19.61
CA ARG A 87 -0.07 -5.46 -19.29
C ARG A 87 -1.37 -5.13 -18.56
N THR A 88 -2.44 -5.81 -18.93
CA THR A 88 -3.69 -5.79 -18.16
C THR A 88 -3.59 -6.84 -17.04
N HIS A 89 -4.03 -6.46 -15.84
CA HIS A 89 -3.98 -7.29 -14.64
C HIS A 89 -5.41 -7.46 -14.12
N ALA A 90 -5.86 -8.72 -14.00
CA ALA A 90 -7.21 -9.02 -13.53
C ALA A 90 -7.32 -8.89 -12.00
N ASP A 91 -6.22 -9.19 -11.31
CA ASP A 91 -6.14 -9.19 -9.85
C ASP A 91 -4.76 -8.76 -9.35
N VAL A 92 -4.66 -8.56 -8.03
CA VAL A 92 -3.43 -8.17 -7.33
C VAL A 92 -2.31 -9.20 -7.50
N ASP A 93 -2.63 -10.49 -7.57
CA ASP A 93 -1.65 -11.55 -7.73
C ASP A 93 -0.97 -11.51 -9.09
N THR A 94 -1.71 -11.14 -10.13
CA THR A 94 -1.18 -10.94 -11.48
C THR A 94 -0.37 -9.65 -11.60
N LEU A 95 -0.57 -8.69 -10.68
CA LEU A 95 0.16 -7.41 -10.60
C LEU A 95 1.56 -7.56 -9.95
N SER A 96 1.88 -8.73 -9.38
CA SER A 96 3.17 -8.98 -8.72
C SER A 96 4.38 -8.70 -9.62
N PRO A 97 5.28 -7.77 -9.25
CA PRO A 97 6.46 -7.41 -10.05
C PRO A 97 7.39 -8.58 -10.31
N ILE A 98 7.47 -9.53 -9.38
CA ILE A 98 8.27 -10.75 -9.49
C ILE A 98 7.76 -11.60 -10.65
N LYS A 99 6.45 -11.89 -10.65
CA LYS A 99 5.82 -12.69 -11.71
C LYS A 99 5.99 -12.00 -13.06
N ILE A 100 5.92 -10.67 -13.10
CA ILE A 100 6.12 -9.88 -14.31
C ILE A 100 7.57 -9.98 -14.80
N PHE A 101 8.54 -9.83 -13.90
CA PHE A 101 9.97 -9.92 -14.20
C PHE A 101 10.37 -11.30 -14.74
N TYR A 102 9.96 -12.39 -14.08
CA TYR A 102 10.23 -13.75 -14.58
C TYR A 102 9.59 -14.01 -15.95
N LYS A 103 8.35 -13.55 -16.18
CA LYS A 103 7.69 -13.68 -17.50
C LYS A 103 8.37 -12.85 -18.58
N PHE A 104 9.00 -11.73 -18.20
CA PHE A 104 9.74 -10.86 -19.12
C PHE A 104 11.11 -11.47 -19.48
N LEU A 105 11.88 -11.94 -18.48
CA LEU A 105 13.13 -12.67 -18.71
C LEU A 105 12.93 -13.91 -19.57
N GLY A 106 11.88 -14.70 -19.30
CA GLY A 106 11.56 -15.87 -20.12
C GLY A 106 11.24 -15.54 -21.58
N LYS A 107 10.75 -14.33 -21.89
CA LYS A 107 10.54 -13.89 -23.28
C LYS A 107 11.83 -13.41 -23.95
N ILE A 108 12.76 -12.82 -23.19
CA ILE A 108 14.07 -12.40 -23.70
C ILE A 108 14.93 -13.63 -23.98
N LEU A 109 15.00 -14.58 -23.04
CA LEU A 109 15.80 -15.80 -23.16
C LEU A 109 15.31 -16.74 -24.28
N LYS A 110 14.03 -16.68 -24.67
CA LYS A 110 13.48 -17.44 -25.81
C LYS A 110 13.68 -16.76 -27.17
N ARG A 111 14.20 -15.53 -27.19
CA ARG A 111 14.50 -14.76 -28.41
C ARG A 111 16.00 -14.67 -28.71
N SER A 112 16.84 -15.23 -27.83
CA SER A 112 18.28 -15.42 -28.04
C SER A 112 18.56 -16.87 -28.36
#